data_AF-A0A6J5B2W8-F1
#
_entry.id   AF-A0A6J5B2W8-F1
#
_cell.length_a   1.000
_cell.length_b   1.000
_cell.length_c   1.000
_cell.angle_alpha   90.00
_cell.angle_beta   90.00
_cell.angle_gamma   90.00
#
_symmetry.space_group_name_H-M   'P 1'
#
loop_
_entity.id
_entity.type
_entity.pdbx_description
1 polymer ?
#
loop_
_entity_poly.entity_id
_entity_poly.type
_entity_poly.pdbx_seq_one_letter_code
_entity_poly.pdbx_strand_id
1 'polypeptide(L)'
;MYNWSMPSVFKAFVDAISRAGVTYAHGPDGAIVGQLAGKKVLFITSRGADLRPGSPYASMDALTPALKAAFGFLGVATPTFVDAQPLQFANQEARAEALERARHELTAVAASWAKPASNANTQDAASYQDIDSEIAQ
;
A
#
# COMPACT_ATOMS: atom_id res chain seq x y z
N MET A 1 -0.56 -15.35 -3.41
CA MET A 1 0.72 -15.57 -2.69
C MET A 1 1.35 -16.82 -3.27
N TYR A 2 2.62 -16.76 -3.63
CA TYR A 2 3.38 -17.91 -4.12
C TYR A 2 4.51 -18.19 -3.13
N ASN A 3 4.60 -19.44 -2.66
CA ASN A 3 5.63 -19.88 -1.72
C ASN A 3 5.86 -18.87 -0.59
N TRP A 4 4.80 -18.52 0.14
CA TRP A 4 4.83 -17.66 1.34
C TRP A 4 5.09 -16.16 1.07
N SER A 5 5.30 -15.74 -0.19
CA SER A 5 5.61 -14.35 -0.53
C SER A 5 4.98 -13.89 -1.88
N MET A 6 5.53 -12.82 -2.46
CA MET A 6 5.16 -12.25 -3.75
C MET A 6 5.78 -13.03 -4.92
N PRO A 7 5.16 -13.03 -6.10
CA PRO A 7 5.81 -13.52 -7.32
C PRO A 7 7.11 -12.75 -7.60
N SER A 8 8.13 -13.43 -8.14
CA SER A 8 9.44 -12.82 -8.41
C SER A 8 9.36 -11.59 -9.33
N VAL A 9 8.49 -11.63 -10.34
CA VAL A 9 8.24 -10.49 -11.24
C VAL A 9 7.66 -9.28 -10.52
N PHE A 10 6.85 -9.48 -9.48
CA PHE A 10 6.33 -8.37 -8.69
C PHE A 10 7.42 -7.76 -7.81
N LYS A 11 8.33 -8.59 -7.26
CA LYS A 11 9.52 -8.08 -6.57
C LYS A 11 10.40 -7.24 -7.50
N ALA A 12 10.60 -7.69 -8.73
CA ALA A 12 11.33 -6.92 -9.73
C ALA A 12 10.64 -5.57 -10.06
N PHE A 13 9.31 -5.53 -10.08
CA PHE A 13 8.57 -4.26 -10.19
C PHE A 13 8.83 -3.32 -9.00
N VAL A 14 8.77 -3.83 -7.77
CA VAL A 14 9.08 -3.04 -6.55
C VAL A 14 10.50 -2.47 -6.61
N ASP A 15 11.46 -3.26 -7.09
CA ASP A 15 12.84 -2.80 -7.29
C ASP A 15 12.93 -1.72 -8.36
N ALA A 16 12.19 -1.86 -9.45
CA ALA A 16 12.18 -0.90 -10.55
C ALA A 16 11.56 0.46 -10.16
N ILE A 17 10.55 0.48 -9.28
CA ILE A 17 9.91 1.73 -8.85
C ILE A 17 10.62 2.42 -7.69
N SER A 18 11.48 1.71 -6.94
CA SER A 18 12.27 2.27 -5.84
C SER A 18 13.46 3.07 -6.39
N ARG A 19 13.28 4.36 -6.65
CA ARG A 19 14.25 5.21 -7.36
C ARG A 19 14.52 6.52 -6.63
N ALA A 20 15.81 6.77 -6.38
CA ALA A 20 16.29 8.03 -5.82
C ALA A 20 15.90 9.21 -6.73
N GLY A 21 15.43 10.30 -6.13
CA GLY A 21 14.94 11.50 -6.82
C GLY A 21 13.56 11.34 -7.49
N VAL A 22 12.90 10.18 -7.36
CA VAL A 22 11.58 9.93 -7.95
C VAL A 22 10.58 9.46 -6.90
N THR A 23 10.84 8.33 -6.24
CA THR A 23 9.93 7.74 -5.23
C THR A 23 10.49 7.79 -3.82
N TYR A 24 11.79 8.07 -3.68
CA TYR A 24 12.40 8.55 -2.45
C TYR A 24 13.48 9.58 -2.77
N ALA A 25 13.84 10.43 -1.81
CA ALA A 25 14.90 11.43 -1.94
C ALA A 25 15.71 11.54 -0.63
N HIS A 26 16.84 12.24 -0.67
CA HIS A 26 17.59 12.59 0.53
C HIS A 26 17.16 13.99 1.00
N GLY A 27 16.79 14.09 2.28
CA GLY A 27 16.50 15.35 2.94
C GLY A 27 17.76 16.18 3.23
N PRO A 28 17.62 17.44 3.66
CA PRO A 28 18.75 18.32 3.98
C PRO A 28 19.69 17.78 5.06
N ASP A 29 19.18 16.91 5.94
CA ASP A 29 19.91 16.22 7.01
C ASP A 29 20.52 14.87 6.56
N GLY A 30 20.37 14.51 5.28
CA GLY A 30 20.80 13.24 4.72
C GLY A 30 19.81 12.08 4.95
N ALA A 31 18.68 12.30 5.64
CA ALA A 31 17.68 11.27 5.86
C ALA A 31 16.99 10.88 4.54
N ILE A 32 16.63 9.61 4.38
CA ILE A 32 15.84 9.17 3.23
C ILE A 32 14.37 9.47 3.49
N VAL A 33 13.75 10.23 2.59
CA VAL A 33 12.33 10.61 2.65
C VAL A 33 11.59 10.01 1.45
N GLY A 34 10.60 9.17 1.74
CA GLY A 34 9.70 8.62 0.75
C GLY A 34 8.76 9.68 0.16
N GLN A 35 8.55 9.65 -1.16
CA GLN A 35 7.83 10.68 -1.91
C GLN A 35 6.34 10.34 -2.16
N LEU A 36 5.88 9.17 -1.68
CA LEU A 36 4.50 8.72 -1.86
C LEU A 36 3.58 9.06 -0.66
N ALA A 37 4.00 9.98 0.20
CA ALA A 37 3.15 10.48 1.28
C ALA A 37 1.81 11.01 0.74
N GLY A 38 0.72 10.69 1.45
CA GLY A 38 -0.64 11.06 1.06
C GLY A 38 -1.22 10.29 -0.14
N LYS A 39 -0.45 9.38 -0.77
CA LYS A 39 -0.99 8.52 -1.83
C LYS A 39 -1.76 7.35 -1.24
N LYS A 40 -2.90 7.03 -1.86
CA LYS A 40 -3.69 5.84 -1.55
C LYS A 40 -3.05 4.62 -2.23
N VAL A 41 -2.68 3.61 -1.45
CA VAL A 41 -2.14 2.33 -1.95
C VAL A 41 -2.95 1.19 -1.37
N LEU A 42 -3.38 0.28 -2.26
CA LEU A 42 -4.16 -0.91 -1.93
C LEU A 42 -3.44 -2.14 -2.48
N PHE A 43 -3.24 -3.13 -1.63
CA PHE A 43 -2.86 -4.47 -2.03
C PHE A 43 -4.06 -5.39 -1.95
N ILE A 44 -4.45 -5.95 -3.10
CA ILE A 44 -5.43 -7.03 -3.16
C ILE A 44 -4.63 -8.32 -3.30
N THR A 45 -4.73 -9.21 -2.31
CA THR A 45 -3.96 -10.45 -2.32
C THR A 45 -4.83 -11.66 -2.07
N SER A 46 -4.30 -12.83 -2.43
CA SER A 46 -4.96 -14.12 -2.24
C SER A 46 -4.00 -15.14 -1.65
N ARG A 47 -4.49 -16.06 -0.83
CA ARG A 47 -3.70 -17.13 -0.22
C ARG A 47 -4.45 -18.46 -0.33
N GLY A 48 -3.70 -19.53 -0.60
CA GLY A 48 -4.26 -20.88 -0.67
C GLY A 48 -4.72 -21.37 0.70
N ALA A 49 -3.87 -21.17 1.71
CA ALA A 49 -4.11 -21.49 3.12
C ALA A 49 -4.56 -20.25 3.91
N ASP A 50 -5.02 -20.48 5.15
CA ASP A 50 -5.31 -19.41 6.10
C ASP A 50 -4.03 -19.08 6.87
N LEU A 51 -3.59 -17.82 6.77
CA LEU A 51 -2.41 -17.25 7.42
C LEU A 51 -2.81 -16.13 8.38
N ARG A 52 -4.11 -15.98 8.71
CA ARG A 52 -4.56 -14.99 9.70
C ARG A 52 -3.98 -15.29 11.09
N PRO A 53 -3.86 -14.29 11.98
CA PRO A 53 -3.39 -14.49 13.34
C PRO A 53 -4.13 -15.65 14.04
N GLY A 54 -3.38 -16.52 14.70
CA GLY A 54 -3.91 -17.73 15.36
C GLY A 54 -4.00 -18.97 14.47
N SER A 55 -3.84 -18.86 13.15
CA SER A 55 -3.73 -20.03 12.27
C SER A 55 -2.37 -20.72 12.40
N PRO A 56 -2.27 -22.04 12.10
CA PRO A 56 -0.98 -22.76 12.10
C PRO A 56 0.08 -22.16 11.15
N TYR A 57 -0.36 -21.45 10.12
CA TYR A 57 0.53 -20.87 9.11
C TYR A 57 0.73 -19.35 9.27
N ALA A 58 0.27 -18.74 10.37
CA ALA A 58 0.34 -17.30 10.57
C ALA A 58 1.76 -16.72 10.44
N SER A 59 2.77 -17.47 10.91
CA SER A 59 4.19 -17.08 10.81
C SER A 59 4.76 -17.16 9.40
N MET A 60 4.04 -17.78 8.45
CA MET A 60 4.46 -17.95 7.07
C MET A 60 3.99 -16.82 6.15
N ASP A 61 3.40 -15.74 6.67
CA ASP A 61 3.13 -14.55 5.86
C ASP A 61 4.40 -13.68 5.73
N ALA A 62 5.20 -13.95 4.70
CA ALA A 62 6.31 -13.08 4.31
C ALA A 62 5.93 -12.02 3.27
N LEU A 63 4.69 -12.05 2.75
CA LEU A 63 4.20 -11.09 1.75
C LEU A 63 3.86 -9.75 2.40
N THR A 64 2.95 -9.77 3.39
CA THR A 64 2.41 -8.55 3.99
C THR A 64 3.50 -7.68 4.62
N PRO A 65 4.43 -8.22 5.43
CA PRO A 65 5.50 -7.42 6.01
C PRO A 65 6.44 -6.83 4.95
N ALA A 66 6.78 -7.59 3.91
CA ALA A 66 7.65 -7.12 2.83
C ALA A 66 7.02 -5.94 2.05
N LEU A 67 5.71 -6.01 1.76
CA LEU A 67 4.99 -4.91 1.11
C LEU A 67 4.90 -3.67 1.99
N LYS A 68 4.60 -3.85 3.29
CA LYS A 68 4.58 -2.75 4.26
C LYS A 68 5.94 -2.08 4.39
N ALA A 69 7.02 -2.85 4.46
CA ALA A 69 8.37 -2.32 4.55
C ALA A 69 8.76 -1.53 3.30
N ALA A 70 8.59 -2.12 2.11
CA ALA A 70 8.96 -1.49 0.86
C ALA A 70 8.17 -0.20 0.60
N PHE A 71 6.85 -0.23 0.75
CA PHE A 71 6.02 0.96 0.48
C PHE A 71 6.06 1.97 1.63
N GLY A 72 6.29 1.53 2.87
CA GLY A 72 6.58 2.38 4.01
C GLY A 72 7.87 3.20 3.79
N PHE A 73 8.92 2.57 3.29
CA PHE A 73 10.14 3.27 2.85
C PHE A 73 9.87 4.32 1.78
N LEU A 74 8.97 4.03 0.83
CA LEU A 74 8.55 4.99 -0.20
C LEU A 74 7.56 6.06 0.32
N GLY A 75 7.23 6.08 1.61
CA GLY A 75 6.42 7.13 2.26
C GLY A 75 4.94 6.77 2.45
N VAL A 76 4.54 5.54 2.11
CA VAL A 76 3.18 5.04 2.34
C VAL A 76 3.11 4.39 3.72
N ALA A 77 2.84 5.18 4.75
CA ALA A 77 2.84 4.69 6.13
C ALA A 77 1.76 3.62 6.41
N THR A 78 0.58 3.76 5.78
CA THR A 78 -0.59 2.91 6.05
C THR A 78 -1.23 2.36 4.76
N PRO A 79 -0.54 1.46 4.04
CA PRO A 79 -1.13 0.81 2.87
C PRO A 79 -2.35 -0.03 3.29
N THR A 80 -3.40 0.03 2.47
CA THR A 80 -4.62 -0.77 2.67
C THR A 80 -4.42 -2.18 2.10
N PHE A 81 -4.96 -3.19 2.77
CA PHE A 81 -4.95 -4.58 2.30
C PHE A 81 -6.36 -5.11 2.24
N VAL A 82 -6.65 -5.90 1.20
CA VAL A 82 -7.83 -6.76 1.11
C VAL A 82 -7.34 -8.15 0.73
N ASP A 83 -7.60 -9.12 1.60
CA ASP A 83 -6.98 -10.44 1.54
C ASP A 83 -8.03 -11.55 1.42
N ALA A 84 -8.04 -12.25 0.29
CA ALA A 84 -8.89 -13.42 0.10
C ALA A 84 -8.18 -14.69 0.61
N GLN A 85 -8.60 -15.20 1.77
CA GLN A 85 -8.10 -16.43 2.36
C GLN A 85 -9.10 -17.10 3.33
N PRO A 86 -9.05 -18.44 3.48
CA PRO A 86 -8.32 -19.40 2.65
C PRO A 86 -9.02 -19.67 1.30
N LEU A 87 -8.29 -20.15 0.30
CA LEU A 87 -8.84 -20.46 -1.03
C LEU A 87 -8.52 -21.88 -1.50
N GLN A 88 -7.33 -22.11 -2.08
CA GLN A 88 -6.99 -23.35 -2.80
C GLN A 88 -7.13 -24.63 -1.97
N PHE A 89 -6.84 -24.56 -0.66
CA PHE A 89 -6.85 -25.72 0.23
C PHE A 89 -8.09 -25.76 1.14
N ALA A 90 -9.01 -24.81 0.97
CA ALA A 90 -10.25 -24.74 1.75
C ALA A 90 -11.33 -25.65 1.15
N ASN A 91 -12.28 -26.06 1.98
CA ASN A 91 -13.54 -26.60 1.49
C ASN A 91 -14.35 -25.50 0.76
N GLN A 92 -15.41 -25.92 0.06
CA GLN A 92 -16.19 -25.01 -0.78
C GLN A 92 -16.85 -23.87 0.00
N GLU A 93 -17.36 -24.15 1.19
CA GLU A 93 -18.02 -23.18 2.07
C GLU A 93 -17.05 -22.10 2.54
N ALA A 94 -15.94 -22.49 3.17
CA ALA A 94 -14.92 -21.55 3.66
C ALA A 94 -14.30 -20.73 2.52
N ARG A 95 -14.13 -21.32 1.34
CA ARG A 95 -13.68 -20.61 0.13
C ARG A 95 -14.71 -19.56 -0.31
N ALA A 96 -16.00 -19.89 -0.32
CA ALA A 96 -17.07 -18.96 -0.70
C ALA A 96 -17.14 -17.79 0.29
N GLU A 97 -17.11 -18.07 1.60
CA GLU A 97 -17.09 -17.04 2.62
C GLU A 97 -15.86 -16.12 2.51
N ALA A 98 -14.68 -16.68 2.22
CA ALA A 98 -13.45 -15.90 2.03
C ALA A 98 -13.56 -14.91 0.87
N LEU A 99 -14.15 -15.34 -0.25
CA LEU A 99 -14.38 -14.48 -1.40
C LEU A 99 -15.42 -13.39 -1.10
N GLU A 100 -16.52 -13.75 -0.43
CA GLU A 100 -17.55 -12.77 -0.06
C GLU A 100 -17.04 -11.72 0.93
N ARG A 101 -16.26 -12.12 1.95
CA ARG A 101 -15.58 -11.18 2.86
C ARG A 101 -14.68 -10.21 2.10
N ALA A 102 -13.79 -10.73 1.25
CA ALA A 102 -12.88 -9.90 0.46
C ALA A 102 -13.64 -8.95 -0.49
N ARG A 103 -14.74 -9.41 -1.09
CA ARG A 103 -15.60 -8.57 -1.96
C ARG A 103 -16.25 -7.44 -1.16
N HIS A 104 -16.76 -7.72 0.04
CA HIS A 104 -17.33 -6.69 0.92
C HIS A 104 -16.28 -5.68 1.37
N GLU A 105 -15.10 -6.12 1.80
CA GLU A 105 -13.98 -5.24 2.15
C GLU A 105 -13.57 -4.35 0.98
N LEU A 106 -13.41 -4.92 -0.22
CA LEU A 106 -13.05 -4.16 -1.42
C LEU A 106 -14.12 -3.14 -1.79
N THR A 107 -15.40 -3.49 -1.66
CA THR A 107 -16.52 -2.57 -1.89
C THR A 107 -16.47 -1.40 -0.92
N ALA A 108 -16.18 -1.66 0.37
CA ALA A 108 -16.04 -0.61 1.37
C ALA A 108 -14.84 0.32 1.09
N VAL A 109 -13.70 -0.24 0.68
CA VAL A 109 -12.52 0.55 0.27
C VAL A 109 -12.87 1.42 -0.94
N ALA A 110 -13.49 0.85 -1.98
CA ALA A 110 -13.89 1.59 -3.17
C ALA A 110 -14.86 2.74 -2.83
N ALA A 111 -15.89 2.48 -2.02
CA ALA A 111 -16.85 3.50 -1.59
C ALA A 111 -16.20 4.61 -0.75
N SER A 112 -15.26 4.25 0.13
CA SER A 112 -14.47 5.22 0.90
C SER A 112 -13.60 6.09 -0.01
N TRP A 113 -12.97 5.48 -1.01
CA TRP A 113 -12.01 6.18 -1.86
C TRP A 113 -12.63 7.03 -2.96
N ALA A 114 -13.87 6.71 -3.37
CA ALA A 114 -14.65 7.49 -4.33
C ALA A 114 -15.17 8.82 -3.74
N LYS A 115 -15.20 8.97 -2.42
CA LYS A 115 -15.56 10.24 -1.79
C LYS A 115 -14.50 11.29 -2.15
N PRO A 116 -14.89 12.50 -2.59
CA PRO A 116 -13.96 13.61 -2.74
C PRO A 116 -13.23 13.82 -1.42
N ALA A 117 -11.95 14.19 -1.46
CA ALA A 117 -11.29 14.71 -0.28
C ALA A 117 -12.12 15.90 0.21
N SER A 118 -12.64 15.86 1.43
CA SER A 118 -13.30 17.02 2.03
C SER A 118 -12.30 18.17 1.99
N ASN A 119 -12.70 19.33 1.44
CA ASN A 119 -11.90 20.56 1.34
C ASN A 119 -11.58 21.14 2.74
N ALA A 120 -10.77 20.43 3.51
CA ALA A 120 -10.23 20.87 4.78
C ALA A 120 -8.73 21.18 4.58
N ASN A 121 -8.41 22.11 3.67
CA ASN A 121 -7.18 22.92 3.71
C ASN A 121 -7.10 24.01 2.63
N THR A 122 -8.15 24.82 2.45
CA THR A 122 -8.09 26.04 1.61
C THR A 122 -7.45 27.25 2.29
N GLN A 123 -6.71 27.07 3.40
CA GLN A 123 -6.08 28.18 4.13
C GLN A 123 -4.54 28.24 4.03
N ASP A 124 -3.86 27.19 3.54
CA ASP A 124 -2.38 27.15 3.47
C ASP A 124 -1.82 27.34 2.05
N ALA A 125 -2.66 27.49 1.02
CA ALA A 125 -2.21 27.64 -0.37
C ALA A 125 -1.80 29.07 -0.75
N ALA A 126 -1.90 30.04 0.17
CA ALA A 126 -1.61 31.45 -0.09
C ALA A 126 -0.14 31.86 0.20
N SER A 127 0.72 30.95 0.69
CA SER A 127 2.10 31.28 1.09
C SER A 127 3.19 30.89 0.09
N TYR A 128 2.83 30.36 -1.09
CA TYR A 128 3.79 29.88 -2.11
C TYR A 128 3.78 30.66 -3.43
N GLN A 129 3.30 31.92 -3.45
CA GLN A 129 3.31 32.75 -4.68
C GLN A 129 4.36 33.87 -4.72
N ASP A 130 5.18 34.09 -3.67
CA ASP A 130 6.05 35.29 -3.59
C ASP A 130 7.57 35.02 -3.67
N ILE A 131 8.05 33.86 -4.13
CA ILE A 131 9.51 33.60 -4.21
C ILE A 131 10.10 33.80 -5.63
N ASP A 132 9.28 33.88 -6.68
CA ASP A 132 9.79 33.96 -8.06
C ASP A 132 9.95 35.40 -8.61
N SER A 133 9.73 36.45 -7.81
CA SER A 133 9.84 37.85 -8.27
C SER A 133 11.16 38.58 -7.93
N GLU A 134 12.12 37.95 -7.24
CA GLU A 134 13.37 38.62 -6.81
C GLU A 134 14.67 38.18 -7.53
N ILE A 135 14.61 37.46 -8.67
CA ILE A 135 15.82 37.07 -9.43
C ILE A 135 15.94 37.80 -10.80
N ALA A 136 15.15 38.84 -11.05
CA ALA A 136 15.29 39.64 -12.26
C ALA A 136 15.21 41.14 -11.99
N GLN A 137 16.24 41.69 -11.37
CA GLN A 137 16.65 43.11 -11.49
C GLN A 137 18.16 43.25 -11.30
#